data_AF-A0A1W9X853-F1
#
_entry.id   AF-A0A1W9X853-F1
#
_cell.length_a   1.000
_cell.length_b   1.000
_cell.length_c   1.000
_cell.angle_alpha   90.00
_cell.angle_beta   90.00
_cell.angle_gamma   90.00
#
_symmetry.space_group_name_H-M   'P 1'
#
loop_
_entity.id
_entity.type
_entity.pdbx_description
1 polymer ?
#
loop_
_entity_poly.entity_id
_entity_poly.type
_entity_poly.pdbx_seq_one_letter_code
_entity_poly.pdbx_strand_id
1 'polypeptide(L)'
;TDQGYALFNVFSHSITLVIMLPATICAGMTLPLLTYYLISKGYGEGSIGGIYAANTLGAIIGIALGVQIIMPALGVKNLITIGGGLDILLGLALLWYAGKGFNKIRWSFVATASSAILIASVIWVELDPVKMASGVFRHGVISEDRQVIFHKDGKTASIDLIQSKSGKLTISTNGKPDASISQKNPSADEPTMILLAALPWAIHDQAKTVATIGFGSGMTSHVLLSIPSIERVDTIEIEPAMVEGAKGFGERVANVFNDPRSHIHLEDAKAFFTNHQKKYDIIISEPSNPWVGGVAGLFSQEFYHQSTVNPF
;
A
#
# COMPACT_ATOMS: atom_id res chain seq x y z
N THR A 1 28.11 6.88 -0.18
CA THR A 1 29.10 6.70 0.89
C THR A 1 28.37 6.42 2.17
N ASP A 2 28.96 5.66 3.11
CA ASP A 2 28.31 5.34 4.39
C ASP A 2 27.95 6.61 5.19
N GLN A 3 28.81 7.63 5.13
CA GLN A 3 28.56 8.95 5.72
C GLN A 3 27.33 9.64 5.11
N GLY A 4 27.18 9.60 3.78
CA GLY A 4 26.02 10.16 3.09
C GLY A 4 24.73 9.43 3.46
N TYR A 5 24.78 8.10 3.59
CA TYR A 5 23.64 7.31 4.03
C TYR A 5 23.26 7.59 5.49
N ALA A 6 24.24 7.71 6.39
CA ALA A 6 24.01 8.09 7.78
C ALA A 6 23.38 9.49 7.89
N LEU A 7 23.91 10.48 7.17
CA LEU A 7 23.34 11.83 7.12
C LEU A 7 21.91 11.84 6.57
N PHE A 8 21.65 11.11 5.49
CA PHE A 8 20.31 10.95 4.93
C PHE A 8 19.34 10.38 5.97
N ASN A 9 19.74 9.33 6.68
CA ASN A 9 18.91 8.73 7.73
C ASN A 9 18.67 9.71 8.87
N VAL A 10 19.71 10.35 9.41
CA VAL A 10 19.56 11.31 10.52
C VAL A 10 18.60 12.44 10.13
N PHE A 11 18.75 13.00 8.93
CA PHE A 11 17.87 14.07 8.45
C PHE A 11 16.43 13.59 8.26
N SER A 12 16.23 12.45 7.60
CA SER A 12 14.91 11.86 7.35
C SER A 12 14.18 11.57 8.66
N HIS A 13 14.83 10.87 9.59
CA HIS A 13 14.24 10.54 10.91
C HIS A 13 13.99 11.80 11.75
N SER A 14 14.84 12.83 11.65
CA SER A 14 14.63 14.10 12.36
C SER A 14 13.39 14.83 11.84
N ILE A 15 13.20 14.88 10.53
CA ILE A 15 11.99 15.46 9.92
C ILE A 15 10.76 14.67 10.36
N THR A 16 10.81 13.34 10.28
CA THR A 16 9.71 12.49 10.73
C THR A 16 9.38 12.74 12.19
N LEU A 17 10.38 12.85 13.06
CA LEU A 17 10.18 13.12 14.48
C LEU A 17 9.55 14.49 14.71
N VAL A 18 10.05 15.55 14.07
CA VAL A 18 9.48 16.90 14.22
C VAL A 18 8.02 16.97 13.78
N ILE A 19 7.67 16.27 12.70
CA ILE A 19 6.30 16.24 12.18
C ILE A 19 5.39 15.37 13.05
N MET A 20 5.84 14.17 13.43
CA MET A 20 5.01 13.21 14.13
C MET A 20 4.88 13.47 15.63
N LEU A 21 5.94 13.93 16.30
CA LEU A 21 5.99 14.00 17.76
C LEU A 21 4.86 14.83 18.37
N PRO A 22 4.48 16.02 17.85
CA PRO A 22 3.37 16.78 18.41
C PRO A 22 2.04 16.04 18.29
N ALA A 23 1.77 15.46 17.11
CA ALA A 23 0.53 14.75 16.85
C ALA A 23 0.42 13.47 17.70
N THR A 24 1.50 12.69 17.81
CA THR A 24 1.52 11.45 18.58
C THR A 24 1.47 11.70 20.08
N ILE A 25 2.08 12.77 20.60
CA ILE A 25 1.94 13.18 21.99
C ILE A 25 0.49 13.58 22.27
N CYS A 26 -0.10 14.45 21.46
CA CYS A 26 -1.50 14.88 21.64
C CYS A 26 -2.47 13.69 21.60
N ALA A 27 -2.35 12.81 20.60
CA ALA A 27 -3.18 11.62 20.49
C ALA A 27 -2.95 10.66 21.68
N GLY A 28 -1.69 10.40 22.02
CA GLY A 28 -1.29 9.46 23.07
C GLY A 28 -1.61 9.90 24.49
N MET A 29 -1.75 11.20 24.76
CA MET A 29 -2.13 11.72 26.09
C MET A 29 -3.60 11.53 26.42
N THR A 30 -4.48 11.28 25.44
CA THR A 30 -5.93 11.21 25.64
C THR A 30 -6.32 10.18 26.70
N LEU A 31 -5.82 8.95 26.57
CA LEU A 31 -6.13 7.87 27.49
C LEU A 31 -5.55 8.12 28.90
N PRO A 32 -4.26 8.46 29.09
CA PRO A 32 -3.72 8.85 30.40
C PRO A 32 -4.49 9.97 31.09
N LEU A 33 -4.89 11.02 30.36
CA LEU A 33 -5.65 12.14 30.93
C LEU A 33 -7.04 11.70 31.38
N LEU A 34 -7.74 10.89 30.58
CA LEU A 34 -9.04 10.33 30.96
C LEU A 34 -8.93 9.41 32.18
N THR A 35 -7.91 8.55 32.22
CA THR A 35 -7.65 7.67 33.36
C THR A 35 -7.35 8.47 34.62
N TYR A 36 -6.48 9.48 34.55
CA TYR A 36 -6.19 10.38 35.68
C TYR A 36 -7.44 11.09 36.17
N TYR A 37 -8.27 11.61 35.26
CA TYR A 37 -9.54 12.25 35.60
C TYR A 37 -10.48 11.29 36.36
N LEU A 38 -10.67 10.07 35.86
CA LEU A 38 -11.52 9.07 36.52
C LEU A 38 -11.03 8.73 37.92
N ILE A 39 -9.72 8.49 38.08
CA ILE A 39 -9.10 8.20 39.38
C ILE A 39 -9.32 9.39 40.34
N SER A 40 -9.07 10.62 39.86
CA SER A 40 -9.22 11.84 40.68
C SER A 40 -10.66 12.09 41.17
N LYS A 41 -11.64 11.51 40.48
CA LYS A 41 -13.06 11.57 40.83
C LYS A 41 -13.56 10.36 41.63
N GLY A 42 -12.68 9.40 41.94
CA GLY A 42 -13.01 8.21 42.72
C GLY A 42 -13.79 7.14 41.95
N TYR A 43 -13.76 7.16 40.61
CA TYR A 43 -14.33 6.08 39.81
C TYR A 43 -13.51 4.79 39.98
N GLY A 44 -14.20 3.65 40.04
CA GLY A 44 -13.58 2.33 40.21
C GLY A 44 -12.85 1.84 38.95
N GLU A 45 -12.04 0.79 39.11
CA GLU A 45 -11.22 0.19 38.05
C GLU A 45 -12.03 -0.25 36.82
N GLY A 46 -13.29 -0.67 37.01
CA GLY A 46 -14.18 -1.05 35.90
C GLY A 46 -14.44 0.08 34.92
N SER A 47 -14.52 1.34 35.37
CA SER A 47 -14.68 2.50 34.48
C SER A 47 -13.41 2.76 33.65
N ILE A 48 -12.24 2.53 34.24
CA ILE A 48 -10.94 2.64 33.55
C ILE A 48 -10.84 1.55 32.47
N GLY A 49 -11.19 0.31 32.82
CA GLY A 49 -11.26 -0.81 31.87
C GLY A 49 -12.24 -0.55 30.72
N GLY A 50 -13.39 0.07 31.01
CA GLY A 50 -14.38 0.45 30.00
C GLY A 50 -13.83 1.44 28.96
N ILE A 51 -13.08 2.46 29.38
CA ILE A 51 -12.43 3.41 28.45
C ILE A 51 -11.40 2.67 27.59
N TYR A 52 -10.60 1.78 28.19
CA TYR A 52 -9.60 1.01 27.45
C TYR A 52 -10.24 0.11 26.38
N ALA A 53 -11.34 -0.57 26.74
CA ALA A 53 -12.11 -1.38 25.81
C ALA A 53 -12.70 -0.53 24.67
N ALA A 54 -13.26 0.64 24.97
CA ALA A 54 -13.80 1.55 23.96
C ALA A 54 -12.71 2.06 23.01
N ASN A 55 -11.53 2.43 23.53
CA ASN A 55 -10.39 2.86 22.72
C ASN A 55 -9.92 1.74 21.78
N THR A 56 -9.85 0.51 22.28
CA THR A 56 -9.44 -0.66 21.49
C THR A 56 -10.45 -0.96 20.39
N LEU A 57 -11.75 -1.00 20.73
CA LEU A 57 -12.82 -1.23 19.76
C LEU A 57 -12.85 -0.13 18.70
N GLY A 58 -12.72 1.13 19.12
CA GLY A 58 -12.63 2.28 18.22
C GLY A 58 -11.44 2.19 17.27
N ALA A 59 -10.27 1.77 17.75
CA ALA A 59 -9.09 1.55 16.91
C ALA A 59 -9.31 0.42 15.89
N ILE A 60 -9.92 -0.70 16.28
CA ILE A 60 -10.27 -1.80 15.37
C ILE A 60 -11.22 -1.30 14.27
N ILE A 61 -12.29 -0.61 14.65
CA ILE A 61 -13.25 -0.05 13.70
C ILE A 61 -12.56 1.00 12.81
N GLY A 62 -11.71 1.84 13.38
CA GLY A 62 -10.96 2.87 12.67
C GLY A 62 -10.02 2.29 11.61
N ILE A 63 -9.29 1.21 11.92
CA ILE A 63 -8.44 0.50 10.96
C ILE A 63 -9.29 -0.18 9.89
N ALA A 64 -10.37 -0.87 10.29
CA ALA A 64 -11.26 -1.53 9.35
C ALA A 64 -11.88 -0.55 8.35
N LEU A 65 -12.43 0.58 8.82
CA LEU A 65 -12.98 1.60 7.94
C LEU A 65 -11.89 2.35 7.17
N GLY A 66 -10.82 2.76 7.85
CA GLY A 66 -9.76 3.57 7.29
C GLY A 66 -9.00 2.88 6.17
N VAL A 67 -8.48 1.68 6.46
CA VAL A 67 -7.60 0.94 5.54
C VAL A 67 -8.39 0.10 4.53
N GLN A 68 -9.50 -0.53 4.92
CA GLN A 68 -10.23 -1.43 4.01
C GLN A 68 -11.24 -0.70 3.11
N ILE A 69 -11.70 0.50 3.50
CA ILE A 69 -12.80 1.19 2.81
C ILE A 69 -12.40 2.60 2.37
N ILE A 70 -12.02 3.48 3.31
CA ILE A 70 -11.85 4.90 3.03
C ILE A 70 -10.61 5.13 2.16
N MET A 71 -9.46 4.53 2.50
CA MET A 71 -8.23 4.70 1.73
C MET A 71 -8.36 4.16 0.30
N PRO A 72 -8.85 2.93 0.04
CA PRO A 72 -8.99 2.43 -1.34
C PRO A 72 -10.04 3.18 -2.16
N ALA A 73 -11.06 3.77 -1.53
CA ALA A 73 -12.13 4.47 -2.22
C ALA A 73 -11.86 5.96 -2.43
N LEU A 74 -11.25 6.63 -1.45
CA LEU A 74 -11.10 8.08 -1.40
C LEU A 74 -9.64 8.55 -1.37
N GLY A 75 -8.67 7.64 -1.22
CA GLY A 75 -7.25 7.95 -1.14
C GLY A 75 -6.80 8.49 0.22
N VAL A 76 -5.48 8.62 0.38
CA VAL A 76 -4.84 9.01 1.64
C VAL A 76 -5.19 10.43 2.08
N LYS A 77 -5.30 11.39 1.13
CA LYS A 77 -5.66 12.78 1.44
C LYS A 77 -6.99 12.86 2.19
N ASN A 78 -8.00 12.17 1.66
CA ASN A 78 -9.34 12.20 2.22
C ASN A 78 -9.41 11.43 3.53
N LEU A 79 -8.69 10.31 3.65
CA LEU A 79 -8.59 9.60 4.93
C LEU A 79 -8.07 10.51 6.05
N ILE A 80 -6.95 11.21 5.82
CA ILE A 80 -6.36 12.11 6.81
C ILE A 80 -7.30 13.29 7.12
N THR A 81 -7.93 13.85 6.09
CA THR A 81 -8.84 14.99 6.23
C THR A 81 -10.10 14.62 7.01
N ILE A 82 -10.69 13.46 6.74
CA ILE A 82 -11.85 12.94 7.47
C ILE A 82 -11.46 12.67 8.93
N GLY A 83 -10.33 12.00 9.16
CA GLY A 83 -9.83 11.73 10.52
C GLY A 83 -9.62 13.01 11.32
N GLY A 84 -8.89 13.97 10.77
CA GLY A 84 -8.68 15.28 11.40
C GLY A 84 -9.98 16.06 11.61
N GLY A 85 -10.93 15.96 10.68
CA GLY A 85 -12.26 16.54 10.82
C GLY A 85 -13.05 15.94 11.99
N LEU A 86 -13.03 14.61 12.14
CA LEU A 86 -13.66 13.92 13.27
C LEU A 86 -13.02 14.32 14.61
N ASP A 87 -11.69 14.40 14.68
CA ASP A 87 -10.98 14.83 15.88
C ASP A 87 -11.34 16.27 16.27
N ILE A 88 -11.39 17.19 15.29
CA ILE A 88 -11.82 18.57 15.52
C ILE A 88 -13.26 18.61 16.02
N LEU A 89 -14.17 17.86 15.40
CA LEU A 89 -15.58 17.80 15.82
C LEU A 89 -15.73 17.28 17.25
N LEU A 90 -15.01 16.21 17.60
CA LEU A 90 -15.00 15.65 18.96
C LEU A 90 -14.42 16.65 19.97
N GLY A 91 -13.31 17.30 19.64
CA GLY A 91 -12.70 18.33 20.48
C GLY A 91 -13.66 19.50 20.74
N LEU A 92 -14.35 19.99 19.71
CA LEU A 92 -15.35 21.06 19.84
C LEU A 92 -16.56 20.62 20.67
N ALA A 93 -17.03 19.38 20.49
CA ALA A 93 -18.13 18.82 21.27
C ALA A 93 -17.77 18.70 22.76
N LEU A 94 -16.56 18.22 23.08
CA LEU A 94 -16.06 18.11 24.45
C LEU A 94 -15.90 19.49 25.10
N LEU A 95 -15.33 20.47 24.38
CA LEU A 95 -15.20 21.85 24.86
C LEU A 95 -16.56 22.50 25.10
N TRP A 96 -17.55 22.23 24.22
CA TRP A 96 -18.91 22.72 24.40
C TRP A 96 -19.57 22.12 25.65
N TYR A 97 -19.45 20.80 25.86
CA TYR A 97 -20.01 20.12 27.03
C TYR A 97 -19.34 20.55 28.36
N ALA A 98 -18.02 20.75 28.35
CA ALA A 98 -17.26 21.22 29.50
C ALA A 98 -17.44 22.74 29.77
N GLY A 99 -18.01 23.46 28.82
CA GLY A 99 -18.06 24.92 28.73
C GLY A 99 -18.95 25.66 29.74
N LYS A 100 -19.18 25.14 30.95
CA LYS A 100 -19.85 25.91 32.02
C LYS A 100 -19.01 27.10 32.54
N GLY A 101 -17.75 27.26 32.10
CA GLY A 101 -16.85 28.36 32.49
C GLY A 101 -16.05 29.02 31.34
N PHE A 102 -16.31 28.67 30.08
CA PHE A 102 -15.60 29.27 28.94
C PHE A 102 -16.33 30.51 28.42
N ASN A 103 -15.60 31.62 28.22
CA ASN A 103 -16.16 32.83 27.59
C ASN A 103 -16.60 32.51 26.15
N LYS A 104 -17.84 32.86 25.78
CA LYS A 104 -18.44 32.63 24.45
C LYS A 104 -17.55 33.13 23.31
N ILE A 105 -16.83 34.25 23.50
CA ILE A 105 -15.90 34.81 22.50
C ILE A 105 -14.70 33.90 22.25
N ARG A 106 -14.17 33.25 23.29
CA ARG A 106 -13.05 32.31 23.16
C ARG A 106 -13.49 31.01 22.49
N TRP A 107 -14.70 30.55 22.80
CA TRP A 107 -15.27 29.36 22.15
C TRP A 107 -15.50 29.59 20.65
N SER A 108 -16.12 30.71 20.26
CA SER A 108 -16.35 31.01 18.85
C SER A 108 -15.03 31.16 18.10
N PHE A 109 -14.02 31.79 18.71
CA PHE A 109 -12.70 31.90 18.12
C PHE A 109 -12.05 30.52 17.87
N VAL A 110 -12.05 29.62 18.86
CA VAL A 110 -11.47 28.27 18.71
C VAL A 110 -12.22 27.48 17.65
N ALA A 111 -13.55 27.50 17.67
CA ALA A 111 -14.37 26.81 16.66
C ALA A 111 -14.07 27.34 15.25
N THR A 112 -14.10 28.66 15.05
CA THR A 112 -13.82 29.28 13.76
C THR A 112 -12.39 29.00 13.29
N ALA A 113 -11.39 29.12 14.16
CA ALA A 113 -10.00 28.89 13.81
C ALA A 113 -9.76 27.43 13.39
N SER A 114 -10.24 26.46 14.17
CA SER A 114 -10.10 25.04 13.85
C SER A 114 -10.83 24.66 12.56
N SER A 115 -12.05 25.16 12.35
CA SER A 115 -12.78 24.95 11.10
C SER A 115 -12.10 25.60 9.91
N ALA A 116 -11.57 26.82 10.05
CA ALA A 116 -10.84 27.51 8.99
C ALA A 116 -9.55 26.76 8.60
N ILE A 117 -8.81 26.22 9.57
CA ILE A 117 -7.62 25.39 9.31
C ILE A 117 -7.97 24.11 8.58
N LEU A 118 -9.06 23.43 8.97
CA LEU A 118 -9.53 22.24 8.27
C LEU A 118 -9.91 22.55 6.83
N ILE A 119 -10.70 23.61 6.61
CA ILE A 119 -11.13 24.05 5.28
C ILE A 119 -9.92 24.43 4.42
N ALA A 120 -8.99 25.22 4.97
CA ALA A 120 -7.76 25.58 4.28
C ALA A 120 -6.93 24.35 3.92
N SER A 121 -6.84 23.36 4.81
CA SER A 121 -6.17 22.08 4.53
C SER A 121 -6.83 21.32 3.38
N VAL A 122 -8.16 21.25 3.36
CA VAL A 122 -8.91 20.56 2.29
C VAL A 122 -8.66 21.21 0.93
N ILE A 123 -8.74 22.55 0.88
CA ILE A 123 -8.73 23.33 -0.36
C ILE A 123 -7.29 23.54 -0.87
N TRP A 124 -6.34 23.86 0.00
CA TRP A 124 -5.00 24.30 -0.42
C TRP A 124 -3.93 23.22 -0.33
N VAL A 125 -4.13 22.14 0.43
CA VAL A 125 -3.16 21.05 0.47
C VAL A 125 -3.46 20.08 -0.66
N GLU A 126 -2.69 20.18 -1.74
CA GLU A 126 -2.65 19.17 -2.79
C GLU A 126 -1.50 18.22 -2.53
N LEU A 127 -1.80 16.92 -2.51
CA LEU A 127 -0.77 15.90 -2.51
C LEU A 127 -0.39 15.64 -3.97
N ASP A 128 0.76 16.17 -4.37
CA ASP A 128 1.30 16.02 -5.71
C ASP A 128 1.56 14.53 -6.00
N PRO A 129 0.85 13.92 -6.98
CA PRO A 129 1.00 12.50 -7.30
C PRO A 129 2.43 12.14 -7.71
N VAL A 130 3.18 13.04 -8.36
CA VAL A 130 4.57 12.78 -8.76
C VAL A 130 5.46 12.66 -7.53
N LYS A 131 5.23 13.50 -6.51
CA LYS A 131 5.98 13.44 -5.24
C LYS A 131 5.57 12.23 -4.41
N MET A 132 4.28 11.89 -4.38
CA MET A 132 3.80 10.67 -3.70
C MET A 132 4.33 9.39 -4.35
N ALA A 133 4.39 9.38 -5.68
CA ALA A 133 4.98 8.30 -6.47
C ALA A 133 6.51 8.30 -6.44
N SER A 134 7.14 9.29 -5.79
CA SER A 134 8.60 9.36 -5.70
C SER A 134 9.09 8.57 -4.49
N GLY A 135 9.88 7.53 -4.77
CA GLY A 135 10.61 6.78 -3.76
C GLY A 135 12.11 6.82 -4.04
N VAL A 136 12.92 6.77 -2.99
CA VAL A 136 14.36 6.56 -3.14
C VAL A 136 14.60 5.04 -3.19
N PHE A 137 14.86 4.52 -4.39
CA PHE A 137 15.25 3.13 -4.59
C PHE A 137 16.55 3.05 -5.38
N ARG A 138 17.64 2.61 -4.72
CA ARG A 138 19.03 2.58 -5.20
C ARG A 138 19.63 3.95 -5.56
N HIS A 139 18.86 4.82 -6.20
CA HIS A 139 19.19 6.20 -6.55
C HIS A 139 17.99 7.11 -6.26
N GLY A 140 18.24 8.36 -5.85
CA GLY A 140 17.21 9.40 -5.75
C GLY A 140 17.20 10.22 -7.04
N VAL A 141 16.20 10.01 -7.90
CA VAL A 141 16.06 10.80 -9.12
C VAL A 141 14.74 11.57 -9.05
N ILE A 142 14.83 12.86 -8.72
CA ILE A 142 13.74 13.81 -8.92
C ILE A 142 13.70 14.08 -10.42
N SER A 143 12.88 13.33 -11.14
CA SER A 143 12.72 13.54 -12.58
C SER A 143 11.46 14.37 -12.78
N GLU A 144 11.64 15.68 -12.98
CA GLU A 144 10.56 16.64 -13.27
C GLU A 144 9.78 16.29 -14.56
N ASP A 145 10.37 15.46 -15.41
CA ASP A 145 9.84 15.05 -16.72
C ASP A 145 9.11 13.69 -16.69
N ARG A 146 8.26 13.46 -15.68
CA ARG A 146 7.47 12.23 -15.53
C ARG A 146 5.98 12.55 -15.45
N GLN A 147 5.17 11.83 -16.22
CA GLN A 147 3.71 11.93 -16.15
C GLN A 147 3.15 10.71 -15.43
N VAL A 148 2.42 10.93 -14.34
CA VAL A 148 1.65 9.88 -13.66
C VAL A 148 0.38 9.62 -14.48
N ILE A 149 0.29 8.42 -15.07
CA ILE A 149 -0.86 7.97 -15.87
C ILE A 149 -1.93 7.35 -14.96
N PHE A 150 -1.49 6.67 -13.92
CA PHE A 150 -2.35 6.02 -12.95
C PHE A 150 -1.74 6.20 -11.56
N HIS A 151 -2.58 6.55 -10.59
CA HIS A 151 -2.23 6.58 -9.17
C HIS A 151 -3.42 6.06 -8.38
N LYS A 152 -3.18 5.12 -7.47
CA LYS A 152 -4.21 4.62 -6.55
C LYS A 152 -3.58 4.14 -5.25
N ASP A 153 -4.09 4.67 -4.14
CA ASP A 153 -3.80 4.14 -2.80
C ASP A 153 -4.60 2.85 -2.60
N GLY A 154 -3.90 1.73 -2.52
CA GLY A 154 -4.48 0.41 -2.29
C GLY A 154 -4.65 0.08 -0.81
N LYS A 155 -4.95 -1.19 -0.53
CA LYS A 155 -5.06 -1.70 0.85
C LYS A 155 -3.70 -1.94 1.49
N THR A 156 -2.71 -2.27 0.67
CA THR A 156 -1.37 -2.67 1.10
C THR A 156 -0.29 -1.71 0.62
N ALA A 157 -0.51 -1.04 -0.52
CA ALA A 157 0.45 -0.10 -1.09
C ALA A 157 -0.23 0.92 -2.02
N SER A 158 0.45 2.05 -2.23
CA SER A 158 0.14 2.98 -3.31
C SER A 158 0.79 2.49 -4.61
N ILE A 159 0.00 2.44 -5.68
CA ILE A 159 0.45 1.99 -7.00
C ILE A 159 0.43 3.14 -7.98
N ASP A 160 1.53 3.30 -8.70
CA ASP A 160 1.74 4.35 -9.70
C ASP A 160 2.17 3.77 -11.03
N LEU A 161 1.51 4.16 -12.13
CA LEU A 161 2.01 3.97 -13.48
C LEU A 161 2.54 5.29 -14.02
N ILE A 162 3.84 5.33 -14.31
CA ILE A 162 4.54 6.54 -14.70
C ILE A 162 5.08 6.40 -16.12
N GLN A 163 4.81 7.40 -16.95
CA GLN A 163 5.40 7.52 -18.28
C GLN A 163 6.54 8.52 -18.28
N SER A 164 7.67 8.09 -18.81
CA SER A 164 8.80 8.97 -19.12
C SER A 164 8.67 9.58 -20.53
N LYS A 165 9.39 10.67 -20.80
CA LYS A 165 9.45 11.30 -22.15
C LYS A 165 9.83 10.34 -23.28
N SER A 166 10.59 9.28 -23.00
CA SER A 166 10.97 8.27 -24.00
C SER A 166 9.83 7.28 -24.33
N GLY A 167 8.67 7.41 -23.67
CA GLY A 167 7.55 6.49 -23.80
C GLY A 167 7.70 5.21 -22.98
N LYS A 168 8.75 5.08 -22.17
CA LYS A 168 8.87 3.97 -21.19
C LYS A 168 7.86 4.18 -20.07
N LEU A 169 7.05 3.15 -19.84
CA LEU A 169 6.12 3.03 -18.74
C LEU A 169 6.80 2.27 -17.61
N THR A 170 6.62 2.73 -16.38
CA THR A 170 7.14 2.10 -15.17
C THR A 170 6.02 2.04 -14.14
N ILE A 171 5.70 0.84 -13.67
CA ILE A 171 4.80 0.63 -12.55
C ILE A 171 5.60 0.54 -11.26
N SER A 172 5.13 1.20 -10.21
CA SER A 172 5.82 1.32 -8.94
C SER A 172 4.89 1.03 -7.77
N THR A 173 5.47 0.48 -6.71
CA THR A 173 4.81 0.21 -5.43
C THR A 173 5.45 1.09 -4.37
N ASN A 174 4.68 1.98 -3.75
CA ASN A 174 5.16 2.97 -2.76
C ASN A 174 6.38 3.76 -3.28
N GLY A 175 6.31 4.18 -4.55
CA GLY A 175 7.36 4.91 -5.25
C GLY A 175 8.64 4.11 -5.59
N LYS A 176 8.68 2.80 -5.29
CA LYS A 176 9.72 1.89 -5.75
C LYS A 176 9.32 1.29 -7.10
N PRO A 177 10.09 1.47 -8.18
CA PRO A 177 9.86 0.77 -9.44
C PRO A 177 9.86 -0.75 -9.25
N ASP A 178 8.83 -1.40 -9.81
CA ASP A 178 8.67 -2.86 -9.81
C ASP A 178 8.86 -3.44 -11.21
N ALA A 179 8.31 -2.80 -12.23
CA ALA A 179 8.51 -3.23 -13.61
C ALA A 179 8.45 -2.05 -14.58
N SER A 180 9.25 -2.11 -15.64
CA SER A 180 9.21 -1.15 -16.74
C SER A 180 9.05 -1.85 -18.08
N ILE A 181 8.23 -1.27 -18.95
CA ILE A 181 8.06 -1.71 -20.35
C ILE A 181 8.18 -0.49 -21.25
N SER A 182 8.89 -0.61 -22.36
CA SER A 182 8.98 0.44 -23.37
C SER A 182 8.28 0.04 -24.66
N GLN A 183 7.79 1.03 -25.42
CA GLN A 183 7.16 0.79 -26.72
C GLN A 183 8.16 0.57 -27.86
N LYS A 184 9.39 1.10 -27.76
CA LYS A 184 10.36 1.07 -28.87
C LYS A 184 11.47 0.06 -28.64
N ASN A 185 12.29 0.30 -27.62
CA ASN A 185 13.44 -0.54 -27.28
C ASN A 185 13.17 -1.22 -25.94
N PRO A 186 13.36 -2.54 -25.81
CA PRO A 186 13.10 -3.23 -24.56
C PRO A 186 13.78 -2.53 -23.37
N SER A 187 13.01 -2.33 -22.31
CA SER A 187 13.55 -1.87 -21.03
C SER A 187 14.53 -2.92 -20.47
N ALA A 188 15.34 -2.53 -19.49
CA ALA A 188 16.22 -3.46 -18.79
C ALA A 188 15.44 -4.54 -17.99
N ASP A 189 14.17 -4.30 -17.67
CA ASP A 189 13.35 -5.21 -16.87
C ASP A 189 12.69 -6.29 -17.77
N GLU A 190 12.41 -5.96 -19.04
CA GLU A 190 11.69 -6.84 -19.98
C GLU A 190 12.36 -8.23 -20.16
N PRO A 191 13.68 -8.34 -20.38
CA PRO A 191 14.34 -9.65 -20.48
C PRO A 191 14.15 -10.50 -19.23
N THR A 192 14.15 -9.90 -18.04
CA THR A 192 13.97 -10.62 -16.78
C THR A 192 12.58 -11.24 -16.72
N MET A 193 11.53 -10.45 -16.96
CA MET A 193 10.14 -10.91 -16.93
C MET A 193 9.86 -11.99 -18.00
N ILE A 194 10.44 -11.83 -19.20
CA ILE A 194 10.33 -12.82 -20.28
C ILE A 194 11.04 -14.13 -19.90
N LEU A 195 12.26 -14.06 -19.36
CA LEU A 195 13.04 -15.23 -18.98
C LEU A 195 12.45 -15.95 -17.76
N LEU A 196 11.81 -15.23 -16.84
CA LEU A 196 11.08 -15.82 -15.72
C LEU A 196 9.93 -16.73 -16.19
N ALA A 197 9.32 -16.43 -17.33
CA ALA A 197 8.35 -17.31 -17.97
C ALA A 197 9.03 -18.43 -18.79
N ALA A 198 10.00 -18.05 -19.64
CA ALA A 198 10.56 -18.96 -20.64
C ALA A 198 11.50 -20.03 -20.05
N LEU A 199 12.30 -19.71 -19.03
CA LEU A 199 13.29 -20.65 -18.48
C LEU A 199 12.64 -21.82 -17.72
N PRO A 200 11.70 -21.60 -16.78
CA PRO A 200 11.04 -22.72 -16.10
C PRO A 200 10.27 -23.62 -17.08
N TRP A 201 9.60 -23.03 -18.06
CA TRP A 201 8.93 -23.80 -19.11
C TRP A 201 9.91 -24.58 -19.98
N ALA A 202 11.06 -24.01 -20.36
CA ALA A 202 12.06 -24.73 -21.15
C ALA A 202 12.68 -25.93 -20.40
N ILE A 203 12.69 -25.89 -19.05
CA ILE A 203 13.13 -27.02 -18.21
C ILE A 203 12.03 -28.08 -18.11
N HIS A 204 10.77 -27.69 -18.14
CA HIS A 204 9.61 -28.58 -18.07
C HIS A 204 8.59 -28.24 -19.17
N ASP A 205 8.91 -28.62 -20.41
CA ASP A 205 8.17 -28.19 -21.61
C ASP A 205 6.76 -28.81 -21.74
N GLN A 206 6.49 -29.87 -20.97
CA GLN A 206 5.18 -30.50 -20.84
C GLN A 206 4.28 -29.86 -19.78
N ALA A 207 4.73 -28.80 -19.08
CA ALA A 207 3.93 -28.10 -18.09
C ALA A 207 2.60 -27.60 -18.70
N LYS A 208 1.53 -27.72 -17.92
CA LYS A 208 0.17 -27.30 -18.29
C LYS A 208 -0.38 -26.26 -17.34
N THR A 209 0.01 -26.31 -16.08
CA THR A 209 -0.51 -25.46 -15.00
C THR A 209 0.61 -24.65 -14.38
N VAL A 210 0.44 -23.33 -14.35
CA VAL A 210 1.44 -22.41 -13.81
C VAL A 210 0.82 -21.49 -12.78
N ALA A 211 1.49 -21.31 -11.64
CA ALA A 211 1.20 -20.23 -10.69
C ALA A 211 2.29 -19.15 -10.78
N THR A 212 1.87 -17.90 -10.88
CA THR A 212 2.76 -16.73 -10.83
C THR A 212 2.38 -15.90 -9.61
N ILE A 213 3.30 -15.74 -8.65
CA ILE A 213 3.10 -14.93 -7.45
C ILE A 213 3.63 -13.52 -7.73
N GLY A 214 2.78 -12.52 -7.55
CA GLY A 214 3.00 -11.15 -7.96
C GLY A 214 2.49 -10.90 -9.38
N PHE A 215 1.96 -9.71 -9.61
CA PHE A 215 1.50 -9.26 -10.93
C PHE A 215 2.54 -8.37 -11.61
N GLY A 216 3.02 -7.34 -10.89
CA GLY A 216 3.92 -6.33 -11.45
C GLY A 216 3.33 -5.70 -12.71
N SER A 217 4.00 -5.87 -13.85
CA SER A 217 3.47 -5.42 -15.14
C SER A 217 2.47 -6.37 -15.78
N GLY A 218 2.43 -7.65 -15.36
CA GLY A 218 1.71 -8.73 -16.02
C GLY A 218 2.47 -9.37 -17.19
N MET A 219 3.69 -8.92 -17.52
CA MET A 219 4.49 -9.45 -18.63
C MET A 219 4.81 -10.94 -18.48
N THR A 220 5.19 -11.39 -17.28
CA THR A 220 5.52 -12.80 -17.02
C THR A 220 4.33 -13.70 -17.36
N SER A 221 3.15 -13.39 -16.83
CA SER A 221 1.91 -14.12 -17.14
C SER A 221 1.51 -13.98 -18.62
N HIS A 222 1.68 -12.81 -19.23
CA HIS A 222 1.44 -12.60 -20.65
C HIS A 222 2.28 -13.53 -21.54
N VAL A 223 3.56 -13.70 -21.21
CA VAL A 223 4.47 -14.60 -21.93
C VAL A 223 4.09 -16.05 -21.70
N LEU A 224 3.78 -16.47 -20.46
CA LEU A 224 3.30 -17.83 -20.19
C LEU A 224 2.05 -18.17 -21.01
N LEU A 225 1.12 -17.22 -21.14
CA LEU A 225 -0.10 -17.39 -21.93
C LEU A 225 0.18 -17.42 -23.45
N SER A 226 1.34 -16.98 -23.92
CA SER A 226 1.71 -17.16 -25.34
C SER A 226 2.11 -18.61 -25.67
N ILE A 227 2.33 -19.45 -24.65
CA ILE A 227 2.79 -20.84 -24.81
C ILE A 227 1.57 -21.75 -25.02
N PRO A 228 1.49 -22.51 -26.14
CA PRO A 228 0.32 -23.35 -26.43
C PRO A 228 0.09 -24.52 -25.47
N SER A 229 1.15 -25.07 -24.85
CA SER A 229 1.03 -26.21 -23.93
C SER A 229 0.46 -25.83 -22.57
N ILE A 230 0.55 -24.55 -22.18
CA ILE A 230 -0.01 -24.05 -20.93
C ILE A 230 -1.53 -23.99 -21.06
N GLU A 231 -2.23 -24.72 -20.21
CA GLU A 231 -3.69 -24.79 -20.14
C GLU A 231 -4.26 -23.81 -19.10
N ARG A 232 -3.47 -23.39 -18.10
CA ARG A 232 -3.91 -22.51 -17.02
C ARG A 232 -2.75 -21.69 -16.43
N VAL A 233 -2.95 -20.38 -16.28
CA VAL A 233 -2.07 -19.49 -15.52
C VAL A 233 -2.86 -18.83 -14.40
N ASP A 234 -2.55 -19.20 -13.15
CA ASP A 234 -3.04 -18.52 -11.96
C ASP A 234 -2.04 -17.42 -11.57
N THR A 235 -2.42 -16.15 -11.64
CA THR A 235 -1.60 -15.02 -11.18
C THR A 235 -2.14 -14.53 -9.84
N ILE A 236 -1.34 -14.60 -8.79
CA ILE A 236 -1.73 -14.28 -7.41
C ILE A 236 -1.14 -12.94 -7.02
N GLU A 237 -2.00 -11.96 -6.78
CA GLU A 237 -1.63 -10.58 -6.48
C GLU A 237 -2.36 -10.11 -5.22
N ILE A 238 -1.62 -9.52 -4.28
CA ILE A 238 -2.18 -9.04 -3.01
C ILE A 238 -2.85 -7.67 -3.16
N GLU A 239 -2.39 -6.86 -4.11
CA GLU A 239 -2.83 -5.48 -4.31
C GLU A 239 -3.67 -5.31 -5.59
N PRO A 240 -5.01 -5.19 -5.48
CA PRO A 240 -5.87 -4.97 -6.64
C PRO A 240 -5.48 -3.76 -7.50
N ALA A 241 -4.96 -2.69 -6.88
CA ALA A 241 -4.50 -1.51 -7.60
C ALA A 241 -3.34 -1.82 -8.56
N MET A 242 -2.52 -2.85 -8.30
CA MET A 242 -1.45 -3.31 -9.18
C MET A 242 -2.00 -3.81 -10.51
N VAL A 243 -3.02 -4.68 -10.44
CA VAL A 243 -3.71 -5.23 -11.61
C VAL A 243 -4.41 -4.14 -12.42
N GLU A 244 -5.05 -3.18 -11.74
CA GLU A 244 -5.69 -2.03 -12.39
C GLU A 244 -4.67 -1.15 -13.12
N GLY A 245 -3.57 -0.78 -12.45
CA GLY A 245 -2.51 0.05 -13.02
C GLY A 245 -1.80 -0.62 -14.20
N ALA A 246 -1.57 -1.93 -14.12
CA ALA A 246 -0.92 -2.69 -15.18
C ALA A 246 -1.69 -2.72 -16.51
N LYS A 247 -3.01 -2.45 -16.51
CA LYS A 247 -3.77 -2.27 -17.75
C LYS A 247 -3.22 -1.16 -18.63
N GLY A 248 -2.56 -0.16 -18.05
CA GLY A 248 -1.93 0.93 -18.80
C GLY A 248 -0.75 0.49 -19.68
N PHE A 249 -0.21 -0.72 -19.51
CA PHE A 249 0.77 -1.30 -20.45
C PHE A 249 0.13 -1.78 -21.77
N GLY A 250 -1.20 -1.90 -21.84
CA GLY A 250 -1.97 -2.18 -23.05
C GLY A 250 -1.58 -3.50 -23.73
N GLU A 251 -1.43 -3.47 -25.05
CA GLU A 251 -1.15 -4.65 -25.89
C GLU A 251 0.10 -5.44 -25.47
N ARG A 252 1.07 -4.79 -24.82
CA ARG A 252 2.29 -5.45 -24.34
C ARG A 252 2.04 -6.53 -23.29
N VAL A 253 0.86 -6.52 -22.66
CA VAL A 253 0.47 -7.49 -21.63
C VAL A 253 -0.95 -8.03 -21.86
N ALA A 254 -1.58 -7.77 -23.01
CA ALA A 254 -3.00 -8.04 -23.25
C ALA A 254 -3.45 -9.47 -22.91
N ASN A 255 -2.65 -10.49 -23.19
CA ASN A 255 -2.98 -11.89 -22.87
C ASN A 255 -3.37 -12.10 -21.40
N VAL A 256 -2.70 -11.44 -20.44
CA VAL A 256 -3.03 -11.63 -19.01
C VAL A 256 -4.45 -11.18 -18.67
N PHE A 257 -5.04 -10.28 -19.46
CA PHE A 257 -6.39 -9.76 -19.26
C PHE A 257 -7.43 -10.45 -20.16
N ASN A 258 -7.03 -10.89 -21.35
CA ASN A 258 -7.96 -11.31 -22.40
C ASN A 258 -7.98 -12.83 -22.66
N ASP A 259 -6.93 -13.56 -22.29
CA ASP A 259 -6.84 -15.00 -22.53
C ASP A 259 -7.72 -15.75 -21.51
N PRO A 260 -8.61 -16.68 -21.94
CA PRO A 260 -9.48 -17.42 -21.02
C PRO A 260 -8.72 -18.36 -20.07
N ARG A 261 -7.45 -18.66 -20.34
CA ARG A 261 -6.58 -19.45 -19.45
C ARG A 261 -5.98 -18.61 -18.32
N SER A 262 -6.13 -17.29 -18.37
CA SER A 262 -5.66 -16.36 -17.34
C SER A 262 -6.66 -16.27 -16.18
N HIS A 263 -6.17 -16.49 -14.97
CA HIS A 263 -6.95 -16.38 -13.75
C HIS A 263 -6.20 -15.53 -12.73
N ILE A 264 -6.71 -14.34 -12.44
CA ILE A 264 -6.11 -13.41 -11.50
C ILE A 264 -6.79 -13.58 -10.13
N HIS A 265 -6.01 -13.88 -9.10
CA HIS A 265 -6.46 -14.04 -7.72
C HIS A 265 -6.00 -12.86 -6.88
N LEU A 266 -6.96 -12.11 -6.35
CA LEU A 266 -6.71 -10.95 -5.48
C LEU A 266 -6.63 -11.40 -4.02
N GLU A 267 -5.53 -12.05 -3.65
CA GLU A 267 -5.31 -12.66 -2.34
C GLU A 267 -3.82 -12.65 -1.96
N ASP A 268 -3.53 -12.72 -0.66
CA ASP A 268 -2.18 -13.03 -0.18
C ASP A 268 -1.76 -14.43 -0.64
N ALA A 269 -0.52 -14.57 -1.14
CA ALA A 269 -0.07 -15.83 -1.70
C ALA A 269 0.01 -16.97 -0.67
N LYS A 270 0.35 -16.68 0.59
CA LYS A 270 0.37 -17.73 1.63
C LYS A 270 -1.05 -18.21 1.92
N ALA A 271 -1.99 -17.27 2.04
CA ALA A 271 -3.41 -17.60 2.20
C ALA A 271 -3.92 -18.41 0.99
N PHE A 272 -3.57 -18.01 -0.23
CA PHE A 272 -3.96 -18.71 -1.45
C PHE A 272 -3.50 -20.17 -1.46
N PHE A 273 -2.21 -20.44 -1.25
CA PHE A 273 -1.69 -21.82 -1.24
C PHE A 273 -2.23 -22.65 -0.07
N THR A 274 -2.47 -22.03 1.09
CA THR A 274 -3.07 -22.69 2.25
C THR A 274 -4.52 -23.08 2.00
N ASN A 275 -5.32 -22.17 1.43
CA ASN A 275 -6.76 -22.32 1.26
C ASN A 275 -7.12 -23.21 0.07
N HIS A 276 -6.36 -23.12 -1.02
CA HIS A 276 -6.70 -23.81 -2.28
C HIS A 276 -6.03 -25.17 -2.41
N GLN A 277 -4.87 -25.38 -1.76
CA GLN A 277 -4.09 -26.62 -1.81
C GLN A 277 -3.87 -27.17 -3.24
N LYS A 278 -3.83 -26.28 -4.23
CA LYS A 278 -3.60 -26.62 -5.63
C LYS A 278 -2.12 -26.87 -5.87
N LYS A 279 -1.85 -27.87 -6.71
CA LYS A 279 -0.51 -28.14 -7.23
C LYS A 279 -0.38 -27.59 -8.64
N TYR A 280 0.82 -27.13 -8.96
CA TYR A 280 1.17 -26.57 -10.27
C TYR A 280 2.38 -27.29 -10.82
N ASP A 281 2.49 -27.36 -12.15
CA ASP A 281 3.69 -27.90 -12.80
C ASP A 281 4.86 -26.90 -12.66
N ILE A 282 4.56 -25.61 -12.66
CA ILE A 282 5.52 -24.53 -12.46
C ILE A 282 4.96 -23.51 -11.45
N ILE A 283 5.79 -23.09 -10.49
CA ILE A 283 5.52 -21.94 -9.64
C ILE A 283 6.62 -20.90 -9.87
N ILE A 284 6.24 -19.70 -10.31
CA ILE A 284 7.12 -18.54 -10.43
C ILE A 284 6.80 -17.59 -9.29
N SER A 285 7.82 -17.19 -8.53
CA SER A 285 7.67 -16.26 -7.41
C SER A 285 8.39 -14.95 -7.71
N GLU A 286 7.63 -13.89 -8.01
CA GLU A 286 8.14 -12.59 -8.43
C GLU A 286 7.69 -11.40 -7.55
N PRO A 287 7.75 -11.52 -6.21
CA PRO A 287 8.20 -10.40 -5.40
C PRO A 287 9.67 -10.62 -5.01
N SER A 288 10.58 -9.89 -5.65
CA SER A 288 12.04 -10.11 -5.57
C SER A 288 12.75 -9.43 -4.38
N ASN A 289 11.99 -8.80 -3.47
CA ASN A 289 12.54 -7.91 -2.44
C ASN A 289 12.27 -8.46 -1.02
N PRO A 290 13.07 -9.43 -0.51
CA PRO A 290 12.82 -10.08 0.78
C PRO A 290 12.96 -9.15 2.00
N TRP A 291 13.54 -7.95 1.84
CA TRP A 291 13.62 -6.94 2.90
C TRP A 291 12.34 -6.13 3.08
N VAL A 292 11.36 -6.27 2.18
CA VAL A 292 10.06 -5.59 2.28
C VAL A 292 9.14 -6.39 3.22
N GLY A 293 8.51 -5.71 4.17
CA GLY A 293 7.55 -6.31 5.10
C GLY A 293 6.40 -6.98 4.35
N GLY A 294 5.98 -8.16 4.82
CA GLY A 294 5.00 -9.02 4.13
C GLY A 294 5.64 -9.97 3.11
N VAL A 295 6.54 -9.47 2.25
CA VAL A 295 7.21 -10.27 1.20
C VAL A 295 8.17 -11.31 1.78
N ALA A 296 8.89 -10.98 2.86
CA ALA A 296 9.85 -11.87 3.51
C ALA A 296 9.29 -13.28 3.82
N GLY A 297 7.99 -13.37 4.11
CA GLY A 297 7.32 -14.64 4.40
C GLY A 297 7.32 -15.62 3.23
N LEU A 298 7.42 -15.14 2.00
CA LEU A 298 7.46 -15.94 0.77
C LEU A 298 8.85 -16.58 0.53
N PHE A 299 9.85 -16.21 1.32
CA PHE A 299 11.20 -16.79 1.31
C PHE A 299 11.45 -17.73 2.49
N SER A 300 10.39 -18.12 3.19
CA SER A 300 10.48 -19.04 4.33
C SER A 300 10.41 -20.50 3.89
N GLN A 301 11.06 -21.39 4.64
CA GLN A 301 10.96 -22.84 4.41
C GLN A 301 9.51 -23.34 4.49
N GLU A 302 8.74 -22.77 5.41
CA GLU A 302 7.32 -23.08 5.56
C GLU A 302 6.54 -22.78 4.27
N PHE A 303 6.77 -21.62 3.66
CA PHE A 303 6.12 -21.29 2.40
C PHE A 303 6.50 -22.26 1.28
N TYR A 304 7.79 -22.60 1.16
CA TYR A 304 8.25 -23.55 0.12
C TYR A 304 7.69 -24.96 0.31
N HIS A 305 7.45 -25.40 1.55
CA HIS A 305 6.77 -26.68 1.80
C HIS A 305 5.27 -26.64 1.46
N GLN A 306 4.63 -25.49 1.64
CA GLN A 306 3.20 -25.30 1.32
C GLN A 306 2.97 -25.13 -0.19
N SER A 307 3.85 -24.42 -0.90
CA SER A 307 3.80 -24.24 -2.35
C SER A 307 4.31 -25.50 -3.05
N THR A 308 3.42 -26.46 -3.30
CA THR A 308 3.79 -27.76 -3.86
C THR A 308 3.70 -27.80 -5.38
N VAL A 309 4.76 -28.29 -6.01
CA VAL A 309 4.80 -28.59 -7.45
C VAL A 309 4.41 -30.03 -7.71
N ASN A 310 3.86 -30.31 -8.89
CA ASN A 310 3.68 -31.68 -9.36
C ASN A 310 5.06 -32.34 -9.56
N PRO A 311 5.22 -33.62 -9.20
CA PRO A 311 6.44 -34.34 -9.50
C PRO A 311 6.62 -34.48 -11.03
N PHE A 312 7.87 -34.30 -11.49
CA PHE A 312 8.29 -34.46 -12.87
C PHE A 312 8.15 -35.90 -13.38
#